data_AF-A0A8I2YGL6-F1
#
_entry.id   AF-A0A8I2YGL6-F1
#
_cell.length_a   1.000
_cell.length_b   1.000
_cell.length_c   1.000
_cell.angle_alpha   90.00
_cell.angle_beta   90.00
_cell.angle_gamma   90.00
#
_symmetry.space_group_name_H-M   'P 1'
#
loop_
_entity.id
_entity.type
_entity.pdbx_description
1 polymer ?
#
loop_
_entity_poly.entity_id
_entity_poly.type
_entity_poly.pdbx_seq_one_letter_code
_entity_poly.pdbx_strand_id
1 'polypeptide(L)'
;MALPASRFYASHAIPKCSLPLPQKGYVTADDVTEGKPKPGPYIAGAATLGIPPGKCLVIEDAPSGLKAGRAAGARTLAVCTSHQSQILLREADGSLDYIVQDLEAVSVSLVDDQIEVSLTTIPQN
;
A
#
# COMPACT_ATOMS: atom_id res chain seq x y z
N MET A 1 -7.34 -1.19 -0.50
CA MET A 1 -6.75 -2.11 0.49
C MET A 1 -6.53 -3.47 -0.16
N ALA A 2 -5.26 -3.86 -0.35
CA ALA A 2 -4.88 -5.14 -0.97
C ALA A 2 -4.02 -5.95 0.01
N LEU A 3 -4.57 -7.07 0.50
CA LEU A 3 -4.01 -7.86 1.60
C LEU A 3 -3.58 -9.25 1.13
N PRO A 4 -2.47 -9.80 1.64
CA PRO A 4 -2.05 -11.17 1.36
C PRO A 4 -2.82 -12.22 2.19
N ALA A 5 -3.70 -11.80 3.10
CA ALA A 5 -4.51 -12.69 3.91
C ALA A 5 -5.80 -13.11 3.17
N SER A 6 -6.40 -14.24 3.56
CA SER A 6 -7.72 -14.65 3.06
C SER A 6 -8.81 -13.66 3.48
N ARG A 7 -9.93 -13.67 2.75
CA ARG A 7 -11.12 -12.88 3.06
C ARG A 7 -11.67 -13.22 4.43
N PHE A 8 -11.65 -14.50 4.79
CA PHE A 8 -12.04 -14.97 6.12
C PHE A 8 -11.20 -14.32 7.21
N TYR A 9 -9.87 -14.32 7.09
CA TYR A 9 -9.03 -13.73 8.12
C TYR A 9 -9.22 -12.21 8.19
N ALA A 10 -9.15 -11.53 7.03
CA ALA A 10 -9.20 -10.08 6.97
C ALA A 10 -10.54 -9.50 7.45
N SER A 11 -11.67 -10.19 7.20
CA SER A 11 -13.00 -9.76 7.67
C SER A 11 -13.14 -9.78 9.20
N HIS A 12 -12.28 -10.53 9.90
CA HIS A 12 -12.27 -10.61 11.37
C HIS A 12 -11.11 -9.82 11.99
N ALA A 13 -10.02 -9.59 11.27
CA ALA A 13 -8.86 -8.85 11.77
C ALA A 13 -9.11 -7.33 11.74
N ILE A 14 -9.61 -6.78 10.63
CA ILE A 14 -9.78 -5.33 10.46
C ILE A 14 -10.71 -4.71 11.52
N PRO A 15 -11.90 -5.29 11.81
CA PRO A 15 -12.79 -4.72 12.83
C PRO A 15 -12.20 -4.71 14.25
N LYS A 16 -11.22 -5.57 14.56
CA LYS A 16 -10.53 -5.56 15.86
C LYS A 16 -9.66 -4.32 16.06
N CYS A 17 -9.28 -3.64 14.98
CA CYS A 17 -8.59 -2.35 15.01
C CYS A 17 -9.56 -1.17 15.07
N SER A 18 -10.84 -1.40 15.34
CA SER A 18 -11.90 -0.38 15.31
C SER A 18 -12.04 0.32 13.95
N LEU A 19 -11.67 -0.37 12.87
CA LEU A 19 -11.80 0.10 11.50
C LEU A 19 -12.94 -0.64 10.79
N PRO A 20 -13.76 0.07 9.98
CA PRO A 20 -14.77 -0.59 9.16
C PRO A 20 -14.11 -1.37 8.02
N LEU A 21 -14.79 -2.40 7.54
CA LEU A 21 -14.39 -3.03 6.28
C LEU A 21 -14.64 -2.07 5.11
N PRO A 22 -13.69 -1.89 4.19
CA PRO A 22 -13.91 -1.05 3.02
C PRO A 22 -15.04 -1.63 2.15
N GLN A 23 -16.00 -0.78 1.75
CA GLN A 23 -17.10 -1.18 0.86
C GLN A 23 -16.62 -1.45 -0.58
N LYS A 24 -15.52 -0.82 -0.99
CA LYS A 24 -14.85 -0.98 -2.30
C LYS A 24 -13.34 -1.02 -2.10
N GLY A 25 -12.60 -1.50 -3.10
CA GLY A 25 -11.15 -1.57 -2.99
C GLY A 25 -10.66 -2.57 -1.96
N TYR A 26 -11.49 -3.54 -1.55
CA TYR A 26 -11.14 -4.57 -0.58
C TYR A 26 -10.78 -5.88 -1.29
N VAL A 27 -9.49 -6.04 -1.55
CA VAL A 27 -8.89 -7.17 -2.26
C VAL A 27 -8.07 -8.01 -1.29
N THR A 28 -8.31 -9.31 -1.28
CA THR A 28 -7.63 -10.30 -0.44
C THR A 28 -6.92 -11.35 -1.31
N ALA A 29 -6.23 -12.30 -0.68
CA ALA A 29 -5.58 -13.39 -1.40
C ALA A 29 -6.57 -14.24 -2.21
N ASP A 30 -7.84 -14.27 -1.81
CA ASP A 30 -8.88 -15.05 -2.49
C ASP A 30 -9.34 -14.39 -3.80
N ASP A 31 -9.04 -13.11 -4.00
CA ASP A 31 -9.49 -12.33 -5.16
C ASP A 31 -8.45 -12.26 -6.30
N VAL A 32 -7.28 -12.87 -6.12
CA VAL A 32 -6.16 -12.80 -7.08
C VAL A 32 -5.53 -14.16 -7.32
N THR A 33 -5.05 -14.38 -8.54
CA THR A 33 -4.33 -15.61 -8.92
C THR A 33 -2.85 -15.58 -8.55
N GLU A 34 -2.24 -14.39 -8.55
CA GLU A 34 -0.84 -14.17 -8.19
C GLU A 34 -0.73 -13.10 -7.09
N GLY A 35 -0.04 -13.45 -6.01
CA GLY A 35 0.26 -12.54 -4.91
C GLY A 35 1.46 -11.62 -5.18
N LYS A 36 1.73 -10.72 -4.24
CA LYS A 36 2.93 -9.88 -4.22
C LYS A 36 4.19 -10.77 -4.31
N PRO A 37 5.22 -10.44 -5.12
CA PRO A 37 5.50 -9.13 -5.71
C PRO A 37 4.86 -8.87 -7.08
N LYS A 38 3.93 -9.72 -7.56
CA LYS A 38 3.18 -9.44 -8.78
C LYS A 38 2.18 -8.30 -8.55
N PRO A 39 1.85 -7.50 -9.58
CA PRO A 39 1.04 -6.30 -9.43
C PRO A 39 -0.47 -6.57 -9.28
N GLY A 40 -0.90 -7.81 -9.52
CA GLY A 40 -2.32 -8.22 -9.54
C GLY A 40 -3.17 -7.65 -8.41
N PRO A 41 -2.76 -7.73 -7.13
CA PRO A 41 -3.53 -7.20 -6.01
C PRO A 41 -3.83 -5.71 -6.09
N TYR A 42 -2.86 -4.89 -6.53
CA TYR A 42 -3.05 -3.45 -6.64
C TYR A 42 -3.83 -3.06 -7.89
N ILE A 43 -3.63 -3.75 -9.01
CA ILE A 43 -4.43 -3.56 -10.23
C ILE A 43 -5.89 -3.89 -9.95
N ALA A 44 -6.18 -5.02 -9.31
CA ALA A 44 -7.53 -5.42 -8.94
C ALA A 44 -8.17 -4.37 -8.01
N GLY A 45 -7.45 -3.93 -6.98
CA GLY A 45 -7.95 -2.92 -6.04
C GLY A 45 -8.31 -1.61 -6.73
N ALA A 46 -7.40 -1.10 -7.57
CA ALA A 46 -7.60 0.13 -8.33
C ALA A 46 -8.79 0.02 -9.31
N ALA A 47 -8.94 -1.13 -9.98
CA ALA A 47 -10.05 -1.40 -10.88
C ALA A 47 -11.42 -1.34 -10.15
N THR A 48 -11.53 -1.87 -8.94
CA THR A 48 -12.79 -1.78 -8.17
C THR A 48 -13.19 -0.35 -7.78
N LEU A 49 -12.22 0.57 -7.76
CA LEU A 49 -12.43 1.99 -7.48
C LEU A 49 -12.65 2.81 -8.77
N GLY A 50 -12.43 2.22 -9.95
CA GLY A 50 -12.46 2.94 -11.23
C GLY A 50 -11.30 3.93 -11.40
N ILE A 51 -10.20 3.74 -10.65
CA ILE A 51 -9.04 4.65 -10.66
C ILE A 51 -7.86 3.93 -11.33
N PRO A 52 -7.13 4.57 -12.26
CA PRO A 52 -5.93 3.96 -12.83
C PRO A 52 -4.82 3.84 -11.77
N PRO A 53 -4.03 2.75 -11.73
CA PRO A 53 -2.97 2.56 -10.74
C PRO A 53 -1.97 3.72 -10.64
N GLY A 54 -1.64 4.41 -11.74
CA GLY A 54 -0.75 5.58 -11.74
C GLY A 54 -1.30 6.81 -11.00
N LYS A 55 -2.59 6.80 -10.63
CA LYS A 55 -3.20 7.78 -9.73
C LYS A 55 -3.39 7.26 -8.31
N CYS A 56 -2.83 6.10 -7.98
CA CYS A 56 -2.87 5.52 -6.65
C CYS A 56 -1.51 5.70 -5.94
N LEU A 57 -1.57 5.78 -4.61
CA LEU A 57 -0.43 5.66 -3.72
C LEU A 57 -0.53 4.32 -2.99
N VAL A 58 0.50 3.47 -3.13
CA VAL A 58 0.62 2.20 -2.39
C VAL A 58 1.42 2.45 -1.13
N ILE A 59 0.80 2.24 0.03
CA ILE A 59 1.43 2.31 1.34
C ILE A 59 1.80 0.89 1.78
N GLU A 60 3.07 0.64 2.07
CA GLU A 60 3.59 -0.71 2.34
C GLU A 60 4.79 -0.71 3.29
N ASP A 61 4.94 -1.80 4.04
CA ASP A 61 6.02 -2.05 4.99
C ASP A 61 6.85 -3.31 4.66
N ALA A 62 6.55 -3.97 3.52
CA ALA A 62 7.27 -5.13 3.02
C ALA A 62 7.86 -4.90 1.60
N PRO A 63 9.08 -5.39 1.32
CA PRO A 63 9.70 -5.26 -0.01
C PRO A 63 8.85 -5.83 -1.15
N SER A 64 8.18 -6.96 -0.93
CA SER A 64 7.34 -7.60 -1.95
C SER A 64 6.13 -6.73 -2.32
N GLY A 65 5.54 -6.04 -1.36
CA GLY A 65 4.44 -5.10 -1.60
C GLY A 65 4.88 -3.84 -2.33
N LEU A 66 6.03 -3.29 -1.96
CA LEU A 66 6.63 -2.14 -2.66
C LEU A 66 6.90 -2.48 -4.14
N LYS A 67 7.47 -3.65 -4.43
CA LYS A 67 7.66 -4.14 -5.80
C LYS A 67 6.35 -4.30 -6.56
N ALA A 68 5.34 -4.91 -5.92
CA ALA A 68 4.03 -5.09 -6.54
C ALA A 68 3.34 -3.75 -6.84
N GLY A 69 3.44 -2.77 -5.95
CA GLY A 69 2.87 -1.43 -6.16
C GLY A 69 3.51 -0.73 -7.35
N ARG A 70 4.85 -0.75 -7.42
CA ARG A 70 5.58 -0.18 -8.56
C ARG A 70 5.29 -0.91 -9.87
N ALA A 71 5.27 -2.24 -9.84
CA ALA A 71 4.93 -3.05 -11.01
C ALA A 71 3.50 -2.80 -11.50
N ALA A 72 2.59 -2.36 -10.63
CA ALA A 72 1.25 -1.94 -11.02
C ALA A 72 1.22 -0.54 -11.67
N GLY A 73 2.33 0.20 -11.62
CA GLY A 73 2.45 1.57 -12.12
C GLY A 73 2.05 2.64 -11.09
N ALA A 74 1.87 2.28 -9.82
CA ALA A 74 1.55 3.23 -8.75
C ALA A 74 2.80 3.86 -8.14
N ARG A 75 2.63 5.02 -7.49
CA ARG A 75 3.63 5.56 -6.56
C ARG A 75 3.63 4.75 -5.26
N THR A 76 4.76 4.66 -4.59
CA THR A 76 4.97 3.84 -3.40
C THR A 76 5.44 4.68 -2.21
N LEU A 77 4.82 4.47 -1.05
CA LEU A 77 5.21 5.01 0.24
C LEU A 77 5.63 3.84 1.13
N ALA A 78 6.93 3.76 1.40
CA ALA A 78 7.49 2.79 2.33
C ALA A 78 7.32 3.25 3.79
N VAL A 79 6.86 2.35 4.66
CA VAL A 79 6.66 2.59 6.09
C VAL A 79 7.57 1.64 6.87
N CYS A 80 8.47 2.18 7.69
CA CYS A 80 9.51 1.42 8.38
C CYS A 80 9.07 0.74 9.70
N THR A 81 7.84 0.22 9.76
CA THR A 81 7.29 -0.46 10.95
C THR A 81 7.72 -1.91 11.08
N SER A 82 7.76 -2.66 9.96
CA SER A 82 8.13 -4.08 9.95
C SER A 82 9.60 -4.32 9.60
N HIS A 83 10.18 -3.45 8.79
CA HIS A 83 11.57 -3.55 8.33
C HIS A 83 12.26 -2.20 8.45
N GLN A 84 13.56 -2.22 8.74
CA GLN A 84 14.38 -1.02 8.70
C GLN A 84 14.48 -0.46 7.27
N SER A 85 14.63 0.86 7.14
CA SER A 85 14.73 1.55 5.85
C SER A 85 15.78 0.94 4.91
N GLN A 86 16.95 0.56 5.44
CA GLN A 86 18.03 -0.08 4.67
C GLN A 86 17.61 -1.41 4.04
N ILE A 87 16.81 -2.20 4.74
CA ILE A 87 16.29 -3.47 4.23
C ILE A 87 15.29 -3.19 3.11
N LEU A 88 14.35 -2.25 3.33
CA LEU A 88 13.37 -1.87 2.31
C LEU A 88 14.05 -1.34 1.04
N LEU A 89 15.05 -0.47 1.18
CA LEU A 89 15.82 0.06 0.05
C LEU A 89 16.55 -1.05 -0.70
N ARG A 90 17.26 -1.93 0.01
CA ARG A 90 18.02 -3.02 -0.61
C ARG A 90 17.11 -4.02 -1.31
N GLU A 91 16.05 -4.43 -0.64
CA GLU A 91 15.21 -5.54 -1.09
C GLU A 91 14.11 -5.12 -2.05
N ALA A 92 13.68 -3.85 -2.05
CA ALA A 92 12.70 -3.31 -3.00
C ALA A 92 13.33 -2.72 -4.30
N ASP A 93 14.53 -3.21 -4.65
CA ASP A 93 15.28 -2.82 -5.84
C ASP A 93 15.70 -1.33 -5.85
N GLY A 94 16.00 -0.76 -4.68
CA GLY A 94 16.64 0.55 -4.51
C GLY A 94 15.81 1.79 -4.84
N SER A 95 14.55 1.64 -5.24
CA SER A 95 13.75 2.75 -5.81
C SER A 95 12.44 3.00 -5.05
N LEU A 96 12.49 3.76 -3.98
CA LEU A 96 11.29 4.15 -3.23
C LEU A 96 10.89 5.58 -3.59
N ASP A 97 9.62 5.81 -3.95
CA ASP A 97 9.17 7.18 -4.24
C ASP A 97 9.19 8.02 -2.96
N TYR A 98 8.72 7.43 -1.85
CA TYR A 98 8.70 8.05 -0.53
C TYR A 98 9.00 7.01 0.55
N ILE A 99 9.60 7.46 1.66
CA ILE A 99 9.84 6.63 2.84
C ILE A 99 9.57 7.44 4.10
N VAL A 100 8.88 6.83 5.06
CA VAL A 100 8.54 7.41 6.36
C VAL A 100 8.82 6.40 7.47
N GLN A 101 9.08 6.90 8.68
CA GLN A 101 9.32 6.04 9.83
C GLN A 101 8.08 5.21 10.18
N ASP A 102 6.92 5.86 10.23
CA ASP A 102 5.63 5.28 10.57
C ASP A 102 4.50 6.13 9.96
N LEU A 103 3.24 5.80 10.28
CA LEU A 103 2.08 6.53 9.78
C LEU A 103 1.80 7.86 10.53
N GLU A 104 2.46 8.17 11.64
CA GLU A 104 2.33 9.49 12.30
C GLU A 104 2.96 10.59 11.43
N ALA A 105 3.94 10.22 10.61
CA ALA A 105 4.56 11.08 9.60
C ALA A 105 3.68 11.30 8.35
N VAL A 106 2.45 10.79 8.31
CA VAL A 106 1.54 10.87 7.16
C VAL A 106 0.26 11.60 7.56
N SER A 107 -0.03 12.71 6.87
CA SER A 107 -1.31 13.42 6.98
C SER A 107 -2.05 13.34 5.65
N VAL A 108 -3.37 13.18 5.72
CA VAL A 108 -4.25 13.10 4.54
C VAL A 108 -5.43 14.05 4.72
N SER A 109 -5.69 14.88 3.70
CA SER A 109 -6.83 15.79 3.65
C SER A 109 -7.56 15.66 2.30
N LEU A 110 -8.83 16.04 2.29
CA LEU A 110 -9.63 16.19 1.08
C LEU A 110 -9.71 17.67 0.73
N VAL A 111 -9.20 18.04 -0.44
CA VAL A 111 -9.19 19.42 -0.96
C VAL A 111 -9.67 19.37 -2.40
N ASP A 112 -10.76 20.08 -2.72
CA ASP A 112 -11.32 20.16 -4.08
C ASP A 112 -11.50 18.78 -4.76
N ASP A 113 -12.15 17.84 -4.05
CA ASP A 113 -12.37 16.45 -4.47
C ASP A 113 -11.08 15.63 -4.74
N GLN A 114 -9.93 16.12 -4.28
CA GLN A 114 -8.64 15.45 -4.39
C GLN A 114 -8.10 15.09 -3.01
N ILE A 115 -7.43 13.94 -2.94
CA ILE A 115 -6.69 13.52 -1.76
C ILE A 115 -5.32 14.20 -1.80
N GLU A 116 -5.08 15.09 -0.84
CA GLU A 116 -3.76 15.66 -0.60
C GLU A 116 -3.07 14.86 0.51
N VAL A 117 -1.81 14.49 0.26
CA VAL A 117 -1.00 13.69 1.19
C VAL A 117 0.24 14.50 1.55
N SER A 118 0.38 14.84 2.83
CA SER A 118 1.59 15.49 3.37
C SER A 118 2.44 14.46 4.11
N LEU A 119 3.76 14.50 3.89
CA LEU A 119 4.70 13.49 4.39
C LEU A 119 5.88 14.17 5.10
N THR A 120 6.29 13.61 6.25
CA THR A 120 7.60 13.88 6.86
C THR A 120 8.53 12.73 6.54
N THR A 121 9.29 12.83 5.44
CA THR A 121 10.13 11.73 4.94
C THR A 121 11.45 11.57 5.70
N ILE A 122 11.97 10.35 5.74
CA ILE A 122 13.33 10.06 6.21
C ILE A 122 14.33 9.98 5.05
N PRO A 123 15.64 10.16 5.29
CA PRO A 123 16.65 10.04 4.25
C PRO A 123 16.76 8.61 3.67
N GLN A 124 17.09 8.50 2.39
CA GLN A 124 17.21 7.23 1.65
C GLN A 124 18.66 6.76 1.42
N ASN A 125 19.63 7.39 2.08
CA ASN A 125 21.08 7.16 1.92
C ASN A 125 21.66 6.12 2.86
#